data_AF-A0AA37T6M0-F1
#
_entry.id   AF-A0AA37T6M0-F1
#
_cell.length_a   1.000
_cell.length_b   1.000
_cell.length_c   1.000
_cell.angle_alpha   90.00
_cell.angle_beta   90.00
_cell.angle_gamma   90.00
#
_symmetry.space_group_name_H-M   'P 1'
#
loop_
_entity.id
_entity.type
_entity.pdbx_description
1 polymer ?
#
loop_
_entity_poly.entity_id
_entity_poly.type
_entity_poly.pdbx_seq_one_letter_code
_entity_poly.pdbx_strand_id
1 'polypeptide(L)'
;MDETQYIGQFKTIEDLGDIVNKLINDHRDAKNGTLGVMFRVVVPPNKPTSYQEGHQGPYKLTEGVRVCDYKFEKSTGLEWVIPDPTMGLSFSKTFSHLKSTRKMLSRHAKGKNNPGPAHIAWWILEDRDLPQGMAFTKDPKNKHHYFLAVTERMHINTLVKNLQLIAYKMSIIKDLTFGEN
;
A
#
# COMPACT_ATOMS: atom_id res chain seq x y z
N MET A 1 13.74 7.76 -38.19
CA MET A 1 13.80 8.19 -36.78
C MET A 1 12.37 8.45 -36.40
N ASP A 2 11.82 7.55 -35.59
CA ASP A 2 10.40 7.53 -35.23
C ASP A 2 10.22 8.52 -34.08
N GLU A 3 9.38 9.53 -34.29
CA GLU A 3 9.07 10.54 -33.28
C GLU A 3 8.28 9.84 -32.16
N THR A 4 8.87 9.81 -30.96
CA THR A 4 8.20 9.35 -29.75
C THR A 4 6.99 10.24 -29.52
N GLN A 5 5.83 9.77 -29.98
CA GLN A 5 4.54 10.42 -29.80
C GLN A 5 4.30 10.56 -28.30
N TYR A 6 4.48 11.78 -27.78
CA TYR A 6 4.24 12.10 -26.38
C TYR A 6 2.80 11.71 -26.05
N ILE A 7 2.65 10.69 -25.18
CA ILE A 7 1.35 10.22 -24.72
C ILE A 7 0.67 11.37 -23.99
N GLY A 8 -0.56 11.67 -24.43
CA GLY A 8 -1.33 12.87 -24.17
C GLY A 8 -1.34 13.37 -22.73
N GLN A 9 -1.37 14.68 -22.61
CA GLN A 9 -1.77 15.41 -21.42
C GLN A 9 -3.15 14.90 -20.95
N PHE A 10 -3.22 14.38 -19.72
CA PHE A 10 -4.45 13.83 -19.15
C PHE A 10 -5.54 14.91 -19.08
N LYS A 11 -6.69 14.69 -19.73
CA LYS A 11 -7.79 15.67 -19.75
C LYS A 11 -8.72 15.49 -18.55
N THR A 12 -8.82 14.28 -18.01
CA THR A 12 -9.63 13.95 -16.83
C THR A 12 -8.98 12.88 -15.94
N ILE A 13 -9.52 12.67 -14.74
CA ILE A 13 -9.06 11.63 -13.79
C ILE A 13 -9.48 10.23 -14.22
N GLU A 14 -10.55 10.15 -15.00
CA GLU A 14 -10.98 8.91 -15.65
C GLU A 14 -9.89 8.44 -16.63
N ASP A 15 -9.34 9.36 -17.43
CA ASP A 15 -8.20 9.06 -18.32
C ASP A 15 -6.98 8.54 -17.55
N LEU A 16 -6.69 9.11 -16.37
CA LEU A 16 -5.59 8.65 -15.53
C LEU A 16 -5.87 7.27 -14.91
N GLY A 17 -7.12 7.00 -14.51
CA GLY A 17 -7.53 5.70 -14.03
C GLY A 17 -7.37 4.62 -15.10
N ASP A 18 -7.79 4.92 -16.33
CA ASP A 18 -7.69 3.99 -17.47
C ASP A 18 -6.26 3.75 -17.89
N ILE A 19 -5.42 4.79 -17.92
CA ILE A 19 -3.99 4.66 -18.21
C ILE A 19 -3.27 3.87 -17.11
N VAL A 20 -3.56 4.12 -15.83
CA VAL A 20 -3.00 3.32 -14.73
C VAL A 20 -3.44 1.87 -14.86
N ASN A 21 -4.72 1.59 -15.13
CA ASN A 21 -5.20 0.22 -15.33
C ASN A 21 -4.54 -0.46 -16.54
N LYS A 22 -4.35 0.26 -17.64
CA LYS A 22 -3.63 -0.24 -18.81
C LYS A 22 -2.19 -0.59 -18.47
N LEU A 23 -1.45 0.32 -17.83
CA LEU A 23 -0.06 0.08 -17.42
C LEU A 23 0.07 -1.10 -16.46
N ILE A 24 -0.87 -1.23 -15.51
CA ILE A 24 -0.94 -2.39 -14.62
C ILE A 24 -1.11 -3.69 -15.43
N ASN A 25 -2.04 -3.71 -16.39
CA ASN A 25 -2.31 -4.91 -17.18
C ASN A 25 -1.13 -5.26 -18.08
N ASP A 26 -0.57 -4.28 -18.80
CA ASP A 26 0.60 -4.46 -19.65
C ASP A 26 1.77 -5.05 -18.86
N HIS A 27 2.03 -4.53 -17.64
CA HIS A 27 3.10 -5.04 -16.78
C HIS A 27 2.81 -6.46 -16.25
N ARG A 28 1.55 -6.78 -15.95
CA ARG A 28 1.15 -8.12 -15.51
C ARG A 28 1.27 -9.14 -16.64
N ASP A 29 0.84 -8.79 -17.84
CA ASP A 29 0.92 -9.66 -19.01
C ASP A 29 2.39 -9.96 -19.35
N ALA A 30 3.25 -8.94 -19.31
CA ALA A 30 4.70 -9.12 -19.48
C ALA A 30 5.34 -10.03 -18.42
N LYS A 31 4.73 -10.15 -17.23
CA LYS A 31 5.20 -10.97 -16.12
C LYS A 31 4.35 -12.23 -15.89
N ASN A 32 3.63 -12.72 -16.90
CA ASN A 32 2.81 -13.93 -16.83
C ASN A 32 1.79 -13.93 -15.67
N GLY A 33 1.16 -12.78 -15.40
CA GLY A 33 0.07 -12.67 -14.42
C GLY A 33 0.50 -12.52 -12.95
N THR A 34 1.74 -12.12 -12.68
CA THR A 34 2.19 -11.77 -11.32
C THR A 34 1.47 -10.52 -10.79
N LEU A 35 1.75 -10.10 -9.54
CA LEU A 35 1.00 -9.03 -8.86
C LEU A 35 1.10 -7.65 -9.53
N GLY A 36 2.10 -7.45 -10.38
CA GLY A 36 2.27 -6.27 -11.20
C GLY A 36 2.54 -5.02 -10.36
N VAL A 37 1.52 -4.16 -10.19
CA VAL A 37 1.60 -2.94 -9.36
C VAL A 37 0.70 -3.07 -8.13
N MET A 38 1.19 -2.59 -7.00
CA MET A 38 0.46 -2.51 -5.73
C MET A 38 0.33 -1.08 -5.24
N PHE A 39 -0.84 -0.75 -4.67
CA PHE A 39 -1.16 0.60 -4.22
C PHE A 39 -1.54 0.63 -2.74
N ARG A 40 -1.23 1.73 -2.07
CA ARG A 40 -1.63 1.98 -0.68
C ARG A 40 -1.98 3.44 -0.48
N VAL A 41 -2.98 3.70 0.34
CA VAL A 41 -3.29 5.05 0.81
C VAL A 41 -2.41 5.41 1.99
N VAL A 42 -1.82 6.60 1.96
CA VAL A 42 -0.99 7.13 3.04
C VAL A 42 -1.64 8.41 3.57
N VAL A 43 -2.07 8.38 4.82
CA VAL A 43 -2.67 9.54 5.50
C VAL A 43 -1.55 10.25 6.29
N PRO A 44 -1.18 11.50 5.94
CA PRO A 44 -0.20 12.26 6.70
C PRO A 44 -0.58 12.41 8.18
N PRO A 45 0.39 12.43 9.11
CA PRO A 45 1.84 12.43 8.88
C PRO A 45 2.48 11.03 8.73
N ASN A 46 1.69 9.96 8.60
CA ASN A 46 2.23 8.61 8.46
C ASN A 46 3.06 8.44 7.17
N LYS A 47 3.94 7.44 7.17
CA LYS A 47 4.73 7.01 6.00
C LYS A 47 4.07 5.81 5.33
N PRO A 48 4.50 5.40 4.11
CA PRO A 48 3.88 4.28 3.40
C PRO A 48 3.81 2.97 4.19
N THR A 49 4.82 2.70 5.02
CA THR A 49 4.93 1.43 5.75
C THR A 49 5.09 1.59 7.25
N SER A 50 5.01 2.82 7.78
CA SER A 50 5.11 3.09 9.22
C SER A 50 4.16 4.18 9.66
N TYR A 51 3.70 4.07 10.89
CA TYR A 51 2.77 4.98 11.53
C TYR A 51 3.49 5.88 12.54
N GLN A 52 2.97 7.08 12.72
CA GLN A 52 3.40 8.01 13.75
C GLN A 52 2.46 7.91 14.96
N GLU A 53 3.04 8.00 16.16
CA GLU A 53 2.28 8.00 17.41
C GLU A 53 1.23 9.13 17.44
N GLY A 54 0.01 8.80 17.87
CA GLY A 54 -1.15 9.68 17.82
C GLY A 54 -1.86 9.75 16.45
N HIS A 55 -1.29 9.18 15.38
CA HIS A 55 -1.83 9.25 14.02
C HIS A 55 -2.19 7.88 13.43
N GLN A 56 -2.18 6.83 14.25
CA GLN A 56 -2.47 5.45 13.86
C GLN A 56 -3.93 5.03 14.06
N GLY A 57 -4.79 5.92 14.54
CA GLY A 57 -6.13 5.58 15.03
C GLY A 57 -6.07 4.99 16.45
N PRO A 58 -7.04 4.18 16.88
CA PRO A 58 -7.13 3.65 18.26
C PRO A 58 -6.12 2.53 18.55
N TYR A 59 -5.19 2.26 17.63
CA TYR A 59 -4.33 1.09 17.69
C TYR A 59 -3.03 1.38 18.42
N LYS A 60 -2.50 0.37 19.11
CA LYS A 60 -1.18 0.41 19.72
C LYS A 60 -0.09 0.31 18.65
N LEU A 61 1.00 1.07 18.83
CA LEU A 61 2.22 0.94 18.03
C LEU A 61 3.32 0.16 18.76
N THR A 62 4.19 -0.46 17.97
CA THR A 62 5.51 -0.93 18.36
C THR A 62 6.46 -0.60 17.21
N GLU A 63 7.48 0.22 17.47
CA GLU A 63 8.45 0.68 16.46
C GLU A 63 7.81 1.24 15.17
N GLY A 64 6.71 1.97 15.29
CA GLY A 64 5.96 2.52 14.14
C GLY A 64 5.11 1.51 13.37
N VAL A 65 4.95 0.29 13.86
CA VAL A 65 4.07 -0.75 13.31
C VAL A 65 2.82 -0.88 14.19
N ARG A 66 1.62 -0.92 13.60
CA ARG A 66 0.40 -1.18 14.37
C ARG A 66 0.34 -2.64 14.78
N VAL A 67 0.09 -2.89 16.06
CA VAL A 67 -0.02 -4.25 16.62
C VAL A 67 -1.18 -5.03 15.99
N CYS A 68 -2.19 -4.35 15.45
CA CYS A 68 -3.30 -5.01 14.74
C CYS A 68 -2.96 -5.43 13.30
N ASP A 69 -1.91 -4.87 12.70
CA ASP A 69 -1.55 -5.17 11.30
C ASP A 69 -0.77 -6.47 11.18
N TYR A 70 -0.12 -6.95 12.24
CA TYR A 70 0.67 -8.18 12.23
C TYR A 70 0.43 -9.01 13.48
N LYS A 71 0.72 -10.31 13.39
CA LYS A 71 0.58 -11.23 14.51
C LYS A 71 1.82 -11.18 15.40
N PHE A 72 1.74 -10.40 16.46
CA PHE A 72 2.81 -10.32 17.47
C PHE A 72 2.75 -11.49 18.46
N GLU A 73 3.92 -12.00 18.80
CA GLU A 73 4.11 -12.96 19.88
C GLU A 73 4.01 -12.24 21.23
N LYS A 74 2.88 -12.41 21.92
CA LYS A 74 2.57 -11.65 23.14
C LYS A 74 3.47 -12.02 24.32
N SER A 75 3.93 -13.27 24.39
CA SER A 75 4.81 -13.77 25.46
C SER A 75 6.18 -13.09 25.49
N THR A 76 6.62 -12.50 24.37
CA THR A 76 7.91 -11.81 24.25
C THR A 76 7.77 -10.29 24.37
N GLY A 77 6.69 -9.78 24.97
CA GLY A 77 6.48 -8.33 25.05
C GLY A 77 6.28 -7.63 23.71
N LEU A 78 5.85 -8.34 22.66
CA LEU A 78 5.69 -7.85 21.27
C LEU A 78 7.00 -7.62 20.49
N GLU A 79 8.11 -8.21 20.93
CA GLU A 79 9.39 -8.13 20.21
C GLU A 79 9.45 -8.96 18.92
N TRP A 80 8.56 -9.95 18.78
CA TRP A 80 8.57 -10.88 17.65
C TRP A 80 7.25 -10.90 16.90
N VAL A 81 7.33 -10.99 15.58
CA VAL A 81 6.20 -11.16 14.68
C VAL A 81 6.26 -12.56 14.11
N ILE A 82 5.13 -13.28 14.19
CA ILE A 82 5.00 -14.63 13.66
C ILE A 82 4.20 -14.63 12.36
N PRO A 83 4.38 -15.63 11.49
CA PRO A 83 3.69 -15.69 10.22
C PRO A 83 2.18 -15.76 10.38
N ASP A 84 1.47 -14.91 9.64
CA ASP A 84 0.02 -15.01 9.46
C ASP A 84 -0.35 -14.41 8.09
N PRO A 85 -0.76 -15.22 7.10
CA PRO A 85 -1.06 -14.75 5.75
C PRO A 85 -2.36 -13.92 5.68
N THR A 86 -3.11 -13.81 6.78
CA THR A 86 -4.33 -12.98 6.85
C THR A 86 -4.09 -11.63 7.53
N MET A 87 -2.84 -11.36 7.94
CA MET A 87 -2.44 -10.12 8.58
C MET A 87 -1.27 -9.49 7.82
N GLY A 88 -1.33 -8.18 7.65
CA GLY A 88 -0.23 -7.40 7.15
C GLY A 88 -0.64 -5.98 6.85
N LEU A 89 0.30 -5.22 6.29
CA LEU A 89 -0.02 -3.92 5.75
C LEU A 89 -0.97 -4.09 4.54
N SER A 90 -2.10 -3.40 4.55
CA SER A 90 -3.12 -3.40 3.48
C SER A 90 -2.69 -2.72 2.16
N PHE A 91 -2.79 -3.43 1.05
CA PHE A 91 -2.58 -2.90 -0.29
C PHE A 91 -3.76 -3.22 -1.22
N SER A 92 -3.94 -2.37 -2.22
CA SER A 92 -4.90 -2.51 -3.29
C SER A 92 -4.21 -3.01 -4.55
N LYS A 93 -4.80 -4.03 -5.20
CA LYS A 93 -4.35 -4.56 -6.50
C LYS A 93 -4.86 -3.72 -7.67
N THR A 94 -5.93 -2.95 -7.49
CA THR A 94 -6.57 -2.16 -8.55
C THR A 94 -6.75 -0.71 -8.12
N PHE A 95 -6.74 0.20 -9.09
CA PHE A 95 -6.95 1.63 -8.85
C PHE A 95 -8.36 1.93 -8.33
N SER A 96 -9.38 1.19 -8.79
CA SER A 96 -10.76 1.36 -8.29
C SER A 96 -10.89 1.01 -6.79
N HIS A 97 -10.28 -0.08 -6.35
CA HIS A 97 -10.24 -0.44 -4.93
C HIS A 97 -9.50 0.64 -4.12
N LEU A 98 -8.35 1.09 -4.62
CA LEU A 98 -7.59 2.19 -4.02
C LEU A 98 -8.40 3.49 -3.89
N LYS A 99 -9.13 3.90 -4.94
CA LYS A 99 -9.99 5.11 -4.93
C LYS A 99 -11.03 5.02 -3.81
N SER A 100 -11.66 3.86 -3.66
CA SER A 100 -12.64 3.58 -2.61
C SER A 100 -12.02 3.67 -1.21
N THR A 101 -10.88 3.01 -1.00
CA THR A 101 -10.12 3.07 0.27
C THR A 101 -9.67 4.49 0.59
N ARG A 102 -9.21 5.25 -0.40
CA ARG A 102 -8.77 6.63 -0.24
C ARG A 102 -9.91 7.52 0.24
N LYS A 103 -11.08 7.42 -0.39
CA LYS A 103 -12.28 8.18 -0.02
C LYS A 103 -12.72 7.88 1.42
N MET A 104 -12.60 6.62 1.85
CA MET A 104 -12.88 6.24 3.25
C MET A 104 -11.87 6.90 4.21
N LEU A 105 -10.57 6.74 3.95
CA LEU A 105 -9.53 7.19 4.86
C LEU A 105 -9.39 8.72 4.91
N SER A 106 -9.61 9.42 3.79
CA SER A 106 -9.63 10.89 3.79
C SER A 106 -10.74 11.43 4.69
N ARG A 107 -11.93 10.80 4.67
CA ARG A 107 -13.05 11.16 5.56
C ARG A 107 -12.73 10.85 7.02
N HIS A 108 -12.03 9.75 7.31
CA HIS A 108 -11.62 9.45 8.69
C HIS A 108 -10.56 10.42 9.23
N ALA A 109 -9.73 11.00 8.36
CA ALA A 109 -8.65 11.89 8.78
C ALA A 109 -9.12 13.24 9.34
N LYS A 110 -10.19 13.84 8.78
CA LYS A 110 -10.69 15.17 9.19
C LYS A 110 -12.23 15.31 9.19
N GLY A 111 -12.96 14.23 8.94
CA GLY A 111 -14.42 14.20 8.88
C GLY A 111 -14.97 14.20 7.45
N LYS A 112 -16.25 13.84 7.30
CA LYS A 112 -16.93 13.71 5.99
C LYS A 112 -16.99 15.03 5.22
N ASN A 113 -17.19 16.14 5.94
CA ASN A 113 -17.42 17.46 5.34
C ASN A 113 -16.12 18.25 5.09
N ASN A 114 -14.99 17.77 5.62
CA ASN A 114 -13.68 18.35 5.38
C ASN A 114 -12.68 17.18 5.27
N PRO A 115 -12.62 16.47 4.13
CA PRO A 115 -11.73 15.33 3.99
C PRO A 115 -10.27 15.75 4.17
N GLY A 116 -9.53 14.95 4.94
CA GLY A 116 -8.10 15.17 5.17
C GLY A 116 -7.24 14.71 3.99
N PRO A 117 -5.95 15.10 3.97
CA PRO A 117 -5.03 14.66 2.94
C PRO A 117 -4.91 13.12 2.93
N ALA A 118 -4.90 12.55 1.74
CA ALA A 118 -4.70 11.13 1.53
C ALA A 118 -3.87 10.93 0.26
N HIS A 119 -2.58 10.67 0.46
CA HIS A 119 -1.62 10.39 -0.61
C HIS A 119 -1.75 8.95 -1.08
N ILE A 120 -1.16 8.66 -2.24
CA ILE A 120 -1.09 7.33 -2.80
C ILE A 120 0.37 6.91 -2.89
N ALA A 121 0.75 5.87 -2.16
CA ALA A 121 1.98 5.14 -2.41
C ALA A 121 1.70 4.03 -3.44
N TRP A 122 2.60 3.85 -4.39
CA TRP A 122 2.54 2.76 -5.36
C TRP A 122 3.90 2.11 -5.55
N TRP A 123 3.87 0.85 -5.95
CA TRP A 123 5.05 0.02 -6.15
C TRP A 123 4.85 -0.89 -7.35
N ILE A 124 5.74 -0.78 -8.34
CA ILE A 124 5.91 -1.79 -9.40
C ILE A 124 6.74 -2.93 -8.82
N LEU A 125 6.19 -4.14 -8.81
CA LEU A 125 6.86 -5.33 -8.29
C LEU A 125 7.72 -5.98 -9.38
N GLU A 126 9.01 -6.11 -9.09
CA GLU A 126 10.00 -6.84 -9.89
C GLU A 126 10.41 -8.16 -9.21
N ASP A 127 11.08 -9.05 -9.95
CA ASP A 127 11.26 -10.47 -9.58
C ASP A 127 12.06 -10.72 -8.27
N ARG A 128 12.69 -9.69 -7.69
CA ARG A 128 13.45 -9.77 -6.43
C ARG A 128 13.09 -8.69 -5.42
N ASP A 129 11.84 -8.21 -5.45
CA ASP A 129 11.54 -6.96 -4.79
C ASP A 129 11.27 -7.04 -3.29
N LEU A 130 10.85 -8.21 -2.80
CA LEU A 130 10.44 -8.40 -1.42
C LEU A 130 11.61 -8.91 -0.56
N PRO A 131 11.83 -8.32 0.64
CA PRO A 131 12.72 -8.88 1.63
C PRO A 131 12.34 -10.30 2.02
N GLN A 132 13.32 -11.12 2.38
CA GLN A 132 13.10 -12.48 2.86
C GLN A 132 12.13 -12.49 4.06
N GLY A 133 11.27 -13.51 4.11
CA GLY A 133 10.28 -13.66 5.16
C GLY A 133 9.06 -12.75 5.00
N MET A 134 8.87 -12.14 3.82
CA MET A 134 7.69 -11.32 3.51
C MET A 134 7.11 -11.64 2.15
N ALA A 135 5.78 -11.59 2.04
CA ALA A 135 5.07 -11.81 0.79
C ALA A 135 3.78 -10.98 0.71
N PHE A 136 3.37 -10.66 -0.52
CA PHE A 136 2.00 -10.23 -0.75
C PHE A 136 1.08 -11.45 -0.77
N THR A 137 0.13 -11.48 0.14
CA THR A 137 -0.88 -12.54 0.27
C THR A 137 -2.25 -11.97 -0.05
N LYS A 138 -3.06 -12.73 -0.78
CA LYS A 138 -4.39 -12.30 -1.20
C LYS A 138 -5.34 -12.35 -0.01
N ASP A 139 -6.13 -11.30 0.20
CA ASP A 139 -7.20 -11.33 1.19
C ASP A 139 -8.27 -12.35 0.77
N PRO A 140 -8.60 -13.35 1.62
CA PRO A 140 -9.61 -14.36 1.30
C PRO A 140 -11.01 -13.77 1.10
N LYS A 141 -11.30 -12.59 1.66
CA LYS A 141 -12.61 -11.93 1.59
C LYS A 141 -12.70 -10.90 0.47
N ASN A 142 -11.58 -10.44 -0.07
CA ASN A 142 -11.56 -9.38 -1.07
C ASN A 142 -10.41 -9.59 -2.08
N LYS A 143 -10.76 -10.01 -3.31
CA LYS A 143 -9.79 -10.29 -4.37
C LYS A 143 -8.93 -9.10 -4.82
N HIS A 144 -9.32 -7.88 -4.48
CA HIS A 144 -8.61 -6.64 -4.79
C HIS A 144 -7.75 -6.13 -3.63
N HIS A 145 -7.86 -6.75 -2.46
CA HIS A 145 -7.08 -6.44 -1.27
C HIS A 145 -6.01 -7.52 -1.05
N TYR A 146 -4.81 -7.07 -0.66
CA TYR A 146 -3.68 -7.92 -0.36
C TYR A 146 -3.01 -7.44 0.92
N PHE A 147 -2.50 -8.37 1.70
CA PHE A 147 -1.65 -8.10 2.84
C PHE A 147 -0.19 -8.23 2.42
N LEU A 148 0.61 -7.22 2.69
CA LEU A 148 2.05 -7.40 2.80
C LEU A 148 2.32 -8.09 4.14
N ALA A 149 2.37 -9.41 4.11
CA ALA A 149 2.39 -10.29 5.27
C ALA A 149 3.80 -10.76 5.60
N VAL A 150 4.00 -11.15 6.85
CA VAL A 150 5.17 -11.89 7.31
C VAL A 150 4.95 -13.38 7.05
N THR A 151 5.92 -14.04 6.43
CA THR A 151 5.90 -15.49 6.11
C THR A 151 6.89 -16.29 6.95
N GLU A 152 7.84 -15.64 7.62
CA GLU A 152 8.79 -16.26 8.53
C GLU A 152 8.86 -15.47 9.85
N ARG A 153 9.00 -16.14 10.99
CA ARG A 153 9.11 -15.45 12.29
C ARG A 153 10.30 -14.51 12.27
N MET A 154 10.09 -13.24 12.61
CA MET A 154 11.15 -12.23 12.64
C MET A 154 11.00 -11.26 13.80
N HIS A 155 12.13 -10.73 14.27
CA HIS A 155 12.13 -9.68 15.29
C HIS A 155 11.53 -8.39 14.73
N ILE A 156 10.87 -7.58 15.56
CA ILE A 156 10.22 -6.33 15.14
C ILE A 156 11.20 -5.40 14.41
N ASN A 157 12.43 -5.28 14.89
CA ASN A 157 13.47 -4.50 14.21
C ASN A 157 13.77 -4.99 12.78
N THR A 158 13.71 -6.30 12.53
CA THR A 158 13.87 -6.85 11.18
C THR A 158 12.68 -6.48 10.30
N LEU A 159 11.46 -6.62 10.82
CA LEU A 159 10.25 -6.19 10.12
C LEU A 159 10.33 -4.70 9.76
N VAL A 160 10.69 -3.83 10.70
CA VAL A 160 10.81 -2.38 10.47
C VAL A 160 11.83 -2.07 9.38
N LYS A 161 13.01 -2.70 9.41
CA LYS A 161 14.03 -2.54 8.35
C LYS A 161 13.49 -2.99 6.99
N ASN A 162 12.83 -4.14 6.93
CA ASN A 162 12.22 -4.63 5.70
C ASN A 162 11.15 -3.67 5.16
N LEU A 163 10.29 -3.16 6.04
CA LEU A 163 9.27 -2.17 5.70
C LEU A 163 9.86 -0.85 5.22
N GLN A 164 10.99 -0.41 5.77
CA GLN A 164 11.72 0.77 5.31
C GLN A 164 12.31 0.56 3.91
N LEU A 165 12.93 -0.60 3.66
CA LEU A 165 13.43 -0.98 2.32
C LEU A 165 12.30 -0.98 1.28
N ILE A 166 11.15 -1.52 1.66
CA ILE A 166 9.95 -1.52 0.81
C ILE A 166 9.47 -0.08 0.55
N ALA A 167 9.38 0.76 1.58
CA ALA A 167 8.98 2.15 1.41
C ALA A 167 9.95 2.95 0.53
N TYR A 168 11.25 2.64 0.56
CA TYR A 168 12.24 3.28 -0.31
C TYR A 168 11.99 2.99 -1.80
N LYS A 169 11.44 1.83 -2.12
CA LYS A 169 11.06 1.44 -3.50
C LYS A 169 9.70 2.00 -3.93
N MET A 170 8.94 2.61 -3.01
CA MET A 170 7.64 3.17 -3.32
C MET A 170 7.73 4.59 -3.84
N SER A 171 6.97 4.88 -4.87
CA SER A 171 6.71 6.25 -5.31
C SER A 171 5.44 6.77 -4.65
N ILE A 172 5.42 8.06 -4.31
CA ILE A 172 4.28 8.70 -3.63
C ILE A 172 3.71 9.80 -4.51
N ILE A 173 2.42 9.69 -4.84
CA ILE A 173 1.64 10.74 -5.45
C ILE A 173 0.95 11.53 -4.33
N LYS A 174 1.34 12.80 -4.20
CA LYS A 174 0.69 13.78 -3.32
C LYS A 174 -0.41 14.50 -4.12
N ASP A 175 -1.45 14.96 -3.44
CA ASP A 175 -2.45 15.88 -4.00
C ASP A 175 -3.24 15.42 -5.25
N LEU A 176 -3.77 14.19 -5.22
CA LEU A 176 -4.84 13.83 -6.16
C LEU A 176 -6.17 14.47 -5.72
N THR A 177 -6.52 15.61 -6.28
CA THR A 177 -7.91 16.13 -6.21
C THR A 177 -8.77 15.26 -7.12
N PHE A 178 -9.57 14.35 -6.55
CA PHE A 178 -10.56 13.61 -7.34
C PHE A 178 -11.73 14.55 -7.58
N GLY A 179 -11.96 14.96 -8.83
CA GLY A 179 -13.19 15.64 -9.22
C GLY A 179 -14.38 14.82 -8.73
N GLU A 180 -15.14 15.39 -7.81
CA GLU A 180 -16.44 14.85 -7.43
C GLU A 180 -17.40 15.26 -8.55
N ASN A 181 -17.57 14.39 -9.55
CA ASN A 181 -18.74 14.43 -10.42
C ASN A 181 -19.92 13.83 -9.65
#